data_AF-A0A5K7Z4B7-F1
#
_entry.id   AF-A0A5K7Z4B7-F1
#
_cell.length_a   1.000
_cell.length_b   1.000
_cell.length_c   1.000
_cell.angle_alpha   90.00
_cell.angle_beta   90.00
_cell.angle_gamma   90.00
#
_symmetry.space_group_name_H-M   'P 1'
#
loop_
_entity.id
_entity.type
_entity.pdbx_description
1 polymer ?
#
loop_
_entity_poly.entity_id
_entity_poly.type
_entity_poly.pdbx_seq_one_letter_code
_entity_poly.pdbx_strand_id
1 'polypeptide(L)'
;MSSPGSASLTEKTDSVMIRFDLREKLIPFSLLQISNNFREMQPGDEMEILAGDCPIQAAIFKDVMRILPKSDYELLSQNDFTGDEPVKRLRLKKKEPKANI
;
A
#
# COMPACT_ATOMS: atom_id res chain seq x y z
N MET A 1 15.55 -43.41 18.03
CA MET A 1 14.15 -43.50 17.57
C MET A 1 13.63 -42.10 17.44
N SER A 2 13.33 -41.70 16.20
CA SER A 2 12.99 -40.35 15.79
C SER A 2 11.61 -39.95 16.28
N SER A 3 11.47 -38.78 16.90
CA SER A 3 10.19 -38.09 17.03
C SER A 3 10.12 -37.00 15.94
N PRO A 4 9.06 -36.98 15.11
CA PRO A 4 8.94 -36.01 14.03
C PRO A 4 8.50 -34.64 14.55
N GLY A 5 9.00 -33.60 13.88
CA GLY A 5 8.80 -32.21 14.25
C GLY A 5 7.36 -31.73 14.10
N SER A 6 6.92 -30.95 15.08
CA SER A 6 5.81 -30.02 14.94
C SER A 6 6.29 -28.79 14.18
N ALA A 7 6.33 -28.87 12.85
CA ALA A 7 6.34 -27.67 12.02
C ALA A 7 4.93 -27.08 12.09
N SER A 8 4.74 -26.08 12.94
CA SER A 8 3.58 -25.21 12.88
C SER A 8 3.69 -24.43 11.57
N LEU A 9 3.06 -24.96 10.52
CA LEU A 9 2.84 -24.26 9.26
C LEU A 9 1.92 -23.09 9.59
N THR A 10 2.50 -21.93 9.85
CA THR A 10 1.77 -20.67 9.75
C THR A 10 1.31 -20.57 8.30
N GLU A 11 0.02 -20.80 8.07
CA GLU A 11 -0.64 -20.49 6.82
C GLU A 11 -0.30 -19.03 6.49
N LYS A 12 0.61 -18.82 5.53
CA LYS A 12 0.77 -17.54 4.87
C LYS A 12 -0.53 -17.32 4.12
N THR A 13 -1.45 -16.59 4.71
CA THR A 13 -2.58 -16.01 3.99
C THR A 13 -2.01 -15.28 2.77
N ASP A 14 -2.47 -15.64 1.58
CA ASP A 14 -2.06 -15.02 0.33
C ASP A 14 -2.44 -13.54 0.40
N SER A 15 -1.46 -12.66 0.66
CA SER A 15 -1.70 -11.23 0.81
C SER A 15 -2.01 -10.65 -0.57
N VAL A 16 -3.16 -10.01 -0.72
CA VAL A 16 -3.55 -9.41 -2.01
C VAL A 16 -2.82 -8.09 -2.19
N MET A 17 -2.31 -7.86 -3.40
CA MET A 17 -1.69 -6.59 -3.79
C MET A 17 -2.63 -5.80 -4.71
N ILE A 18 -3.12 -4.66 -4.23
CA ILE A 18 -3.92 -3.72 -5.02
C ILE A 18 -3.01 -2.64 -5.60
N ARG A 19 -3.06 -2.41 -6.92
CA ARG A 19 -2.18 -1.45 -7.61
C ARG A 19 -2.96 -0.30 -8.22
N PHE A 20 -2.53 0.93 -7.91
CA PHE A 20 -3.00 2.17 -8.49
C PHE A 20 -1.92 2.78 -9.37
N ASP A 21 -2.13 2.77 -10.69
CA ASP A 21 -1.28 3.52 -11.62
C ASP A 21 -1.92 4.88 -11.92
N LEU A 22 -1.27 5.95 -11.47
CA LEU A 22 -1.76 7.33 -11.54
C LEU A 22 -1.04 8.17 -12.60
N ARG A 23 -0.10 7.59 -13.35
CA ARG A 23 0.73 8.33 -14.33
C ARG A 23 -0.12 9.02 -15.40
N GLU A 24 -1.24 8.40 -15.78
CA GLU A 24 -2.18 8.89 -16.80
C GLU A 24 -3.57 9.24 -16.24
N LYS A 25 -3.74 9.31 -14.91
CA LYS A 25 -5.08 9.45 -14.28
C LYS A 25 -5.33 10.81 -13.65
N LEU A 26 -6.61 11.18 -13.59
CA LEU A 26 -7.11 12.32 -12.84
C LEU A 26 -6.98 12.09 -11.33
N ILE A 27 -6.27 13.00 -10.66
CA ILE A 27 -5.78 12.83 -9.29
C ILE A 27 -6.89 12.87 -8.21
N PRO A 28 -7.86 13.81 -8.23
CA PRO A 28 -8.88 13.88 -7.17
C PRO A 28 -9.73 12.62 -7.05
N PHE A 29 -10.12 12.03 -8.18
CA PHE A 29 -10.91 10.79 -8.20
C PHE A 29 -10.10 9.60 -7.67
N SER A 30 -8.80 9.58 -7.98
CA SER A 30 -7.90 8.52 -7.55
C SER A 30 -7.75 8.44 -6.03
N LEU A 31 -7.71 9.58 -5.33
CA LEU A 31 -7.66 9.62 -3.86
C LEU A 31 -8.89 8.97 -3.20
N LEU A 32 -10.08 9.22 -3.76
CA LEU A 32 -11.31 8.60 -3.26
C LEU A 32 -11.29 7.09 -3.48
N GLN A 33 -10.83 6.63 -4.65
CA GLN A 33 -10.69 5.20 -4.94
C GLN A 33 -9.68 4.53 -4.00
N ILE A 34 -8.54 5.18 -3.74
CA ILE A 34 -7.52 4.72 -2.80
C ILE A 34 -8.11 4.56 -1.40
N SER A 35 -8.80 5.58 -0.89
CA SER A 35 -9.43 5.53 0.44
C SER A 35 -10.46 4.40 0.56
N ASN A 36 -11.33 4.26 -0.43
CA ASN A 36 -12.37 3.23 -0.45
C ASN A 36 -11.77 1.82 -0.50
N ASN A 37 -10.79 1.58 -1.38
CA ASN A 37 -10.10 0.29 -1.46
C ASN A 37 -9.34 0.00 -0.16
N PHE A 38 -8.66 0.99 0.41
CA PHE A 38 -7.95 0.80 1.68
C PHE A 38 -8.89 0.38 2.81
N ARG A 39 -10.11 0.92 2.85
CA ARG A 39 -11.13 0.51 3.83
C ARG A 39 -11.55 -0.96 3.65
N GLU A 40 -11.64 -1.43 2.40
CA GLU A 40 -12.11 -2.78 2.03
C GLU A 40 -11.00 -3.85 2.08
N MET A 41 -9.73 -3.45 2.01
CA MET A 41 -8.57 -4.34 2.18
C MET A 41 -8.63 -5.11 3.50
N GLN A 42 -8.12 -6.33 3.52
CA GLN A 42 -7.91 -7.09 4.74
C GLN A 42 -6.59 -6.68 5.41
N PRO A 43 -6.46 -6.79 6.74
CA PRO A 43 -5.17 -6.72 7.39
C PRO A 43 -4.17 -7.71 6.74
N GLY A 44 -2.97 -7.22 6.44
CA GLY A 44 -1.98 -7.99 5.70
C GLY A 44 -1.93 -7.70 4.19
N ASP A 45 -3.01 -7.20 3.59
CA ASP A 45 -3.02 -6.80 2.18
C ASP A 45 -2.12 -5.59 1.94
N GLU A 46 -1.65 -5.49 0.70
CA GLU A 46 -0.75 -4.44 0.26
C GLU A 46 -1.39 -3.53 -0.79
N MET A 47 -1.04 -2.25 -0.72
CA MET A 47 -1.40 -1.25 -1.71
C MET A 47 -0.14 -0.66 -2.32
N GLU A 48 -0.04 -0.71 -3.64
CA GLU A 48 0.98 -0.03 -4.42
C GLU A 48 0.38 1.14 -5.20
N ILE A 49 1.05 2.28 -5.16
CA ILE A 49 0.66 3.48 -5.88
C ILE A 49 1.85 3.94 -6.72
N LEU A 50 1.63 4.10 -8.01
CA LEU A 50 2.59 4.63 -8.97
C LEU A 50 2.16 6.02 -9.42
N ALA A 51 3.11 6.93 -9.44
CA ALA A 51 2.92 8.31 -9.87
C ALA A 51 4.10 8.71 -10.76
N GLY A 52 3.91 9.60 -11.72
CA GLY A 52 5.03 10.19 -12.46
C GLY A 52 5.71 11.28 -11.65
N ASP A 53 6.68 11.95 -12.27
CA ASP A 53 7.53 12.95 -11.61
C ASP A 53 7.01 14.39 -11.71
N CYS A 54 5.84 14.62 -12.31
CA CYS A 54 5.29 15.97 -12.36
C CYS A 54 4.89 16.43 -10.93
N PRO A 55 4.98 17.73 -10.59
CA PRO A 55 4.77 18.21 -9.21
C PRO A 55 3.44 17.80 -8.59
N ILE A 56 2.37 17.76 -9.39
CA ILE A 56 1.03 17.39 -8.94
C ILE A 56 0.98 15.90 -8.58
N GLN A 57 1.58 15.04 -9.42
CA GLN A 57 1.69 13.61 -9.16
C GLN A 57 2.64 13.31 -7.99
N ALA A 58 3.72 14.08 -7.82
CA ALA A 58 4.62 13.93 -6.67
C ALA A 58 3.95 14.27 -5.33
N ALA A 59 2.96 15.18 -5.32
CA ALA A 59 2.21 15.53 -4.12
C ALA A 59 1.28 14.41 -3.64
N ILE A 60 0.88 13.49 -4.53
CA ILE A 60 -0.17 12.50 -4.24
C ILE A 60 0.16 11.60 -3.06
N PHE A 61 1.43 11.24 -2.87
CA PHE A 61 1.83 10.39 -1.75
C PHE A 61 1.63 11.09 -0.41
N LYS A 62 1.86 12.42 -0.36
CA LYS A 62 1.58 13.21 0.84
C LYS A 62 0.08 13.25 1.12
N ASP A 63 -0.74 13.39 0.07
CA ASP A 63 -2.19 13.40 0.22
C ASP A 63 -2.73 12.03 0.66
N VAL A 64 -2.24 10.93 0.08
CA VAL A 64 -2.56 9.55 0.50
C VAL A 64 -2.23 9.35 1.98
N MET A 65 -1.00 9.68 2.39
CA MET A 65 -0.58 9.56 3.80
C MET A 65 -1.32 10.50 4.76
N ARG A 66 -2.02 11.52 4.24
CA ARG A 66 -2.86 12.42 5.03
C ARG A 66 -4.28 11.89 5.19
N ILE A 67 -4.85 11.26 4.16
CA ILE A 67 -6.22 10.74 4.19
C ILE A 67 -6.33 9.36 4.84
N LEU A 68 -5.25 8.56 4.80
CA LEU A 68 -5.23 7.25 5.45
C LEU A 68 -4.84 7.38 6.93
N PRO A 69 -5.53 6.66 7.85
CA PRO A 69 -5.16 6.67 9.26
C PRO A 69 -3.77 6.05 9.46
N LYS A 70 -2.81 6.81 10.01
CA LYS A 70 -1.42 6.36 10.19
C LYS A 70 -1.27 5.11 11.05
N SER A 71 -2.22 4.84 11.94
CA SER A 71 -2.28 3.64 12.77
C SER A 71 -2.56 2.36 11.97
N ASP A 72 -3.21 2.51 10.81
CA ASP A 72 -3.87 1.41 10.10
C ASP A 72 -3.00 0.88 8.96
N TYR A 73 -1.81 1.44 8.75
CA TYR A 73 -0.88 0.93 7.76
C TYR A 73 0.59 0.94 8.22
N GLU A 74 1.37 0.08 7.58
CA GLU A 74 2.83 0.08 7.57
C GLU A 74 3.32 0.65 6.24
N LEU A 75 4.26 1.59 6.28
CA LEU A 75 4.96 2.05 5.08
C LEU A 75 6.04 1.03 4.73
N LEU A 76 5.85 0.26 3.67
CA LEU A 76 6.81 -0.74 3.22
C LEU A 76 7.95 -0.11 2.42
N SER A 77 7.62 0.80 1.51
CA SER A 77 8.64 1.51 0.72
C SER A 77 8.10 2.78 0.07
N GLN A 78 8.99 3.75 -0.13
CA GLN A 78 8.77 4.89 -0.99
C GLN A 78 10.04 5.06 -1.84
N ASN A 79 9.93 4.82 -3.14
CA ASN A 79 11.08 4.81 -4.05
C ASN A 79 10.83 5.75 -5.23
N ASP A 80 11.91 6.41 -5.66
CA ASP A 80 11.93 7.20 -6.88
C ASP A 80 12.81 6.46 -7.90
N PHE A 81 12.24 6.15 -9.06
CA PHE A 81 12.93 5.52 -10.18
C PHE A 81 13.25 6.59 -11.22
N THR A 82 14.52 6.98 -11.29
CA THR A 82 15.03 7.96 -12.25
C THR A 82 15.55 7.23 -13.49
N GLY A 83 14.77 7.21 -14.56
CA GLY A 83 15.12 6.66 -15.87
C GLY A 83 14.43 7.45 -16.99
N ASP A 84 14.37 6.90 -18.19
CA ASP A 84 13.73 7.56 -19.35
C ASP A 84 12.26 7.91 -19.09
N GLU A 85 11.57 7.10 -18.29
CA GLU A 85 10.25 7.39 -17.74
C GLU A 85 10.33 7.44 -16.21
N PRO A 86 10.45 8.63 -15.60
CA PRO A 86 10.61 8.73 -14.16
C PRO A 86 9.30 8.38 -13.46
N VAL A 87 9.38 7.44 -12.51
CA VAL A 87 8.24 6.91 -11.77
C VAL A 87 8.55 6.91 -10.29
N LYS A 88 7.60 7.38 -9.49
CA LYS A 88 7.61 7.24 -8.04
C LYS A 88 6.67 6.12 -7.62
N ARG A 89 7.06 5.38 -6.60
CA ARG A 89 6.31 4.25 -6.06
C ARG A 89 6.16 4.37 -4.55
N LEU A 90 4.93 4.23 -4.08
CA LEU A 90 4.57 4.08 -2.67
C LEU A 90 3.99 2.68 -2.45
N ARG A 91 4.45 1.97 -1.42
CA ARG A 91 3.88 0.70 -0.97
C ARG A 91 3.48 0.77 0.49
N LEU A 92 2.23 0.44 0.77
CA LEU A 92 1.64 0.39 2.10
C LEU A 92 1.12 -1.02 2.36
N LYS A 93 1.20 -1.48 3.61
CA LYS A 93 0.55 -2.72 4.06
C LYS A 93 -0.50 -2.38 5.10
N LYS A 94 -1.71 -2.90 4.96
CA LYS A 94 -2.77 -2.67 5.95
C LYS A 94 -2.47 -3.43 7.24
N LYS A 95 -2.62 -2.75 8.36
CA LYS A 95 -2.47 -3.31 9.72
C LYS A 95 -3.82 -3.76 10.24
N GLU A 96 -3.76 -4.63 11.25
CA GLU A 96 -4.91 -4.90 12.10
C GLU A 96 -5.45 -3.59 12.68
N PRO A 97 -6.77 -3.38 12.71
CA PRO A 97 -7.36 -2.24 13.39
C PRO A 97 -6.90 -2.26 14.85
N LYS A 98 -6.23 -1.21 15.31
CA LYS A 98 -6.02 -1.05 16.74
C LYS A 98 -7.38 -0.74 17.36
N ALA A 99 -7.90 -1.66 18.17
CA ALA A 99 -9.03 -1.34 19.04
C ALA A 99 -8.63 -0.11 19.87
N ASN A 100 -9.41 0.96 19.79
CA ASN A 100 -9.26 2.08 20.72
C ASN A 100 -9.58 1.53 22.11
N ILE A 101 -8.55 1.37 22.94
CA ILE A 101 -8.65 1.09 24.37
C ILE A 101 -8.54 2.42 25.12
#